data_AF-A0A2T8FDI1-F1
#
_entry.id   AF-A0A2T8FDI1-F1
#
_cell.length_a   1.000
_cell.length_b   1.000
_cell.length_c   1.000
_cell.angle_alpha   90.00
_cell.angle_beta   90.00
_cell.angle_gamma   90.00
#
_symmetry.space_group_name_H-M   'P 1'
#
loop_
_entity.id
_entity.type
_entity.pdbx_description
1 polymer ?
#
loop_
_entity_poly.entity_id
_entity_poly.type
_entity_poly.pdbx_seq_one_letter_code
_entity_poly.pdbx_strand_id
1 'polypeptide(L)'
;MAEKDLARHRRSIGLIRPEGAQIVVATNRWSGANEVRARFTYNGVQYELKVTDPIYHDHFLARGVGRYPLSDRALMTVSLAEPYTAPQPGAQAYSYKIVAAVIEPSGSPGGA
;
A
#
# COMPACT_ATOMS: atom_id res chain seq x y z
N MET A 1 14.22 2.24 -0.79
CA MET A 1 15.29 1.48 -0.10
C MET A 1 16.23 0.95 -1.16
N ALA A 2 17.54 1.19 -1.02
CA ALA A 2 18.51 0.80 -2.05
C ALA A 2 18.62 -0.73 -2.19
N GLU A 3 18.87 -1.21 -3.41
CA GLU A 3 18.94 -2.65 -3.70
C GLU A 3 19.95 -3.41 -2.83
N LYS A 4 21.14 -2.82 -2.61
CA LYS A 4 22.18 -3.40 -1.74
C LYS A 4 21.72 -3.59 -0.28
N ASP A 5 20.71 -2.84 0.15
CA ASP A 5 20.13 -2.95 1.49
C ASP A 5 18.96 -3.95 1.53
N LEU A 6 18.31 -4.23 0.39
CA LEU A 6 17.21 -5.20 0.28
C LEU A 6 17.67 -6.61 0.65
N ALA A 7 18.85 -7.02 0.17
CA ALA A 7 19.43 -8.34 0.44
C ALA A 7 19.70 -8.61 1.93
N ARG A 8 19.71 -7.55 2.77
CA ARG A 8 19.90 -7.65 4.22
C ARG A 8 18.60 -7.88 4.98
N HIS A 9 17.44 -7.68 4.36
CA HIS A 9 16.15 -7.91 5.00
C HIS A 9 15.76 -9.40 4.96
N ARG A 10 15.72 -10.04 6.13
CA ARG A 10 15.31 -11.46 6.29
C ARG A 10 13.83 -11.70 6.01
N ARG A 11 13.01 -10.65 5.88
CA ARG A 11 11.56 -10.72 5.63
C ARG A 11 11.19 -9.68 4.57
N SER A 12 10.73 -10.13 3.42
CA SER A 12 10.25 -9.28 2.32
C SER A 12 8.80 -8.84 2.49
N ILE A 13 8.06 -9.49 3.39
CA ILE A 13 6.65 -9.23 3.70
C ILE A 13 6.40 -9.35 5.20
N GLY A 14 5.53 -8.49 5.74
CA GLY A 14 5.13 -8.50 7.15
C GLY A 14 3.63 -8.30 7.31
N LEU A 15 3.00 -9.11 8.15
CA LEU A 15 1.63 -8.91 8.59
C LEU A 15 1.60 -7.89 9.73
N ILE A 16 0.77 -6.86 9.59
CA ILE A 16 0.61 -5.78 10.57
C ILE A 16 -0.86 -5.63 10.95
N ARG A 17 -1.08 -5.13 12.17
CA ARG A 17 -2.37 -4.57 12.59
C ARG A 17 -2.24 -3.04 12.56
N PRO A 18 -2.74 -2.37 11.51
CA PRO A 18 -2.76 -0.92 11.45
C PRO A 18 -3.81 -0.33 12.39
N GLU A 19 -3.62 0.93 12.75
CA GLU A 19 -4.59 1.76 13.47
C GLU A 19 -5.21 2.79 12.52
N GLY A 20 -6.53 3.01 12.63
CA GLY A 20 -7.25 4.02 11.84
C GLY A 20 -7.10 3.84 10.33
N ALA A 21 -7.13 2.58 9.87
CA ALA A 21 -6.90 2.23 8.49
C ALA A 21 -8.04 2.71 7.58
N GLN A 22 -7.69 3.30 6.44
CA GLN A 22 -8.64 3.68 5.40
C GLN A 22 -8.02 3.54 4.02
N ILE A 23 -8.86 3.24 3.03
CA ILE A 23 -8.48 3.34 1.63
C ILE A 23 -8.71 4.77 1.15
N VAL A 24 -7.73 5.31 0.45
CA VAL A 24 -7.73 6.64 -0.15
C VAL A 24 -7.61 6.45 -1.64
N VAL A 25 -8.60 6.94 -2.38
CA VAL A 25 -8.55 7.03 -3.84
C VAL A 25 -8.36 8.49 -4.20
N ALA A 26 -7.24 8.81 -4.84
CA ALA A 26 -6.90 10.18 -5.19
C ALA A 26 -6.29 10.24 -6.59
N THR A 27 -6.56 11.34 -7.30
CA THR A 27 -5.98 11.59 -8.62
C THR A 27 -4.50 11.94 -8.47
N ASN A 28 -3.63 11.16 -9.09
CA ASN A 28 -2.20 11.45 -9.16
C ASN A 28 -2.00 12.68 -10.05
N ARG A 29 -1.44 13.75 -9.48
CA ARG A 29 -1.21 15.03 -10.16
C ARG A 29 -0.28 14.98 -11.37
N TRP A 30 0.57 13.94 -11.47
CA TRP A 30 1.54 13.79 -12.56
C TRP A 30 1.00 12.94 -13.70
N SER A 31 0.26 11.87 -13.39
CA SER A 31 -0.30 10.98 -14.43
C SER A 31 -1.73 11.32 -14.81
N GLY A 32 -2.46 12.07 -13.97
CA GLY A 32 -3.91 12.29 -14.12
C GLY A 32 -4.76 11.06 -13.79
N ALA A 33 -4.15 9.92 -13.48
CA ALA A 33 -4.86 8.68 -13.15
C ALA A 33 -5.21 8.62 -11.66
N ASN A 34 -6.33 7.97 -11.33
CA ASN A 34 -6.65 7.68 -9.94
C ASN A 34 -5.73 6.58 -9.40
N GLU A 35 -5.21 6.79 -8.18
CA GLU A 35 -4.42 5.81 -7.44
C GLU A 35 -5.15 5.37 -6.18
N VAL A 36 -5.07 4.07 -5.88
CA VAL A 36 -5.59 3.49 -4.64
C VAL A 36 -4.46 3.31 -3.63
N ARG A 37 -4.62 3.92 -2.45
CA ARG A 37 -3.65 3.92 -1.36
C ARG A 37 -4.32 3.53 -0.05
N ALA A 38 -3.56 2.98 0.88
CA ALA A 38 -3.99 2.74 2.25
C ALA A 38 -3.30 3.75 3.15
N ARG A 39 -4.09 4.52 3.89
CA ARG A 39 -3.62 5.44 4.92
C ARG A 39 -3.90 4.83 6.30
N PHE A 40 -2.87 4.74 7.13
CA PHE A 40 -2.97 4.13 8.45
C PHE A 40 -1.82 4.56 9.36
N THR A 41 -1.94 4.28 10.66
CA THR A 41 -0.85 4.40 11.63
C THR A 41 -0.33 3.02 12.00
N TYR A 42 0.99 2.87 12.13
CA TYR A 42 1.62 1.66 12.64
C TYR A 42 2.85 2.02 13.47
N ASN A 43 2.91 1.54 14.72
CA ASN A 43 3.94 1.90 15.71
C ASN A 43 4.12 3.42 15.84
N GLY A 44 3.02 4.17 15.90
CA GLY A 44 3.03 5.63 16.06
C GLY A 44 3.43 6.42 14.80
N VAL A 45 3.72 5.76 13.67
CA VAL A 45 4.07 6.41 12.42
C VAL A 45 2.91 6.32 11.42
N GLN A 46 2.53 7.45 10.84
CA GLN A 46 1.52 7.49 9.78
C GLN A 46 2.14 7.12 8.42
N TYR A 47 1.49 6.18 7.73
CA TYR A 47 1.85 5.74 6.40
C TYR A 47 0.71 6.01 5.42
N GLU A 48 1.08 6.25 4.16
CA GLU A 48 0.15 6.23 3.03
C GLU A 48 0.82 5.49 1.86
N LEU A 49 0.52 4.19 1.75
CA LEU A 49 1.19 3.28 0.83
C LEU A 49 0.26 2.87 -0.31
N LYS A 50 0.82 2.59 -1.49
CA LYS A 50 0.04 2.04 -2.62
C LYS A 50 -0.54 0.68 -2.24
N VAL A 51 -1.79 0.44 -2.64
CA VAL A 51 -2.46 -0.85 -2.49
C VAL A 51 -2.30 -1.61 -3.80
N THR A 52 -1.77 -2.83 -3.72
CA THR A 52 -1.59 -3.73 -4.87
C THR A 52 -2.42 -5.00 -4.75
N ASP A 53 -3.21 -5.14 -3.68
CA ASP A 53 -4.22 -6.17 -3.56
C ASP A 53 -5.27 -5.95 -4.67
N PRO A 54 -5.42 -6.89 -5.64
CA PRO A 54 -6.28 -6.65 -6.80
C PRO A 54 -7.76 -6.51 -6.41
N ILE A 55 -8.22 -7.22 -5.38
CA ILE A 55 -9.62 -7.19 -4.96
C ILE A 55 -9.96 -5.82 -4.38
N TYR A 56 -9.10 -5.30 -3.49
CA TYR A 56 -9.31 -3.98 -2.89
C TYR A 56 -9.03 -2.85 -3.88
N HIS A 57 -7.97 -2.99 -4.70
CA HIS A 57 -7.62 -2.01 -5.70
C HIS A 57 -8.79 -1.76 -6.66
N ASP A 58 -9.29 -2.81 -7.29
CA ASP A 58 -10.32 -2.67 -8.33
C ASP A 58 -11.66 -2.21 -7.73
N HIS A 59 -12.02 -2.74 -6.56
CA HIS A 59 -13.22 -2.32 -5.84
C HIS A 59 -13.23 -0.81 -5.54
N PHE A 60 -12.16 -0.29 -4.93
CA PHE A 60 -12.13 1.11 -4.54
C PHE A 60 -11.84 2.05 -5.71
N LEU A 61 -11.06 1.61 -6.71
CA LEU A 61 -10.87 2.37 -7.93
C LEU A 61 -12.21 2.62 -8.64
N ALA A 62 -13.07 1.61 -8.72
CA ALA A 62 -14.41 1.71 -9.31
C ALA A 62 -15.34 2.64 -8.52
N ARG A 63 -15.18 2.73 -7.19
CA ARG A 63 -15.95 3.68 -6.35
C ARG A 63 -15.57 5.13 -6.57
N GLY A 64 -14.38 5.40 -7.09
CA GLY A 64 -13.90 6.75 -7.42
C GLY A 64 -13.22 7.46 -6.25
N VAL A 65 -12.84 8.72 -6.50
CA VAL A 65 -12.07 9.56 -5.57
C VAL A 65 -12.79 9.69 -4.23
N GLY A 66 -12.09 9.42 -3.14
CA GLY A 66 -12.68 9.44 -1.81
C GLY A 66 -11.79 8.81 -0.74
N ARG A 67 -12.34 8.79 0.47
CA ARG A 67 -11.75 8.11 1.63
C ARG A 67 -12.76 7.10 2.16
N TYR A 68 -12.31 5.87 2.35
CA TYR A 68 -13.14 4.74 2.71
C TYR A 68 -12.54 4.08 3.95
N PRO A 69 -13.10 4.32 5.15
CA PRO A 69 -12.66 3.66 6.36
C PRO A 69 -12.73 2.14 6.22
N LEU A 70 -11.72 1.45 6.73
CA LEU A 70 -11.72 0.00 6.92
C LEU A 70 -12.11 -0.33 8.35
N SER A 71 -12.44 -1.59 8.61
CA SER A 71 -12.64 -2.10 9.97
C SER A 71 -11.44 -1.82 10.88
N ASP A 72 -11.67 -1.44 12.13
CA ASP A 72 -10.61 -1.33 13.17
C ASP A 72 -9.90 -2.68 13.44
N ARG A 73 -10.49 -3.78 12.99
CA ARG A 73 -9.91 -5.13 13.08
C ARG A 73 -9.18 -5.56 11.82
N ALA A 74 -9.07 -4.69 10.81
CA ALA A 74 -8.38 -4.99 9.57
C ALA A 74 -6.91 -5.35 9.84
N LEU A 75 -6.39 -6.29 9.07
CA LEU A 75 -4.97 -6.61 8.99
C LEU A 75 -4.45 -6.28 7.60
N MET A 76 -3.17 -5.98 7.48
CA MET A 76 -2.52 -5.71 6.20
C MET A 76 -1.22 -6.47 6.10
N THR A 77 -0.88 -6.92 4.89
CA THR A 77 0.50 -7.30 4.60
C THR A 77 1.22 -6.13 3.93
N VAL A 78 2.37 -5.75 4.48
CA VAL A 78 3.26 -4.75 3.89
C VAL A 78 4.48 -5.46 3.33
N SER A 79 4.75 -5.27 2.05
CA SER A 79 5.90 -5.85 1.36
C SER A 79 6.75 -4.78 0.69
N LEU A 80 7.89 -5.20 0.17
CA LEU A 80 8.72 -4.40 -0.72
C LEU A 80 8.35 -4.71 -2.17
N ALA A 81 8.05 -3.67 -2.94
CA ALA A 81 7.84 -3.78 -4.38
C ALA A 81 9.13 -4.19 -5.10
N GLU A 82 8.99 -4.62 -6.35
CA GLU A 82 10.13 -4.88 -7.22
C GLU A 82 11.05 -3.66 -7.31
N PRO A 83 12.38 -3.86 -7.37
CA PRO A 83 13.32 -2.77 -7.52
C PRO A 83 13.03 -1.95 -8.79
N TYR A 84 12.97 -0.63 -8.63
CA TYR A 84 12.84 0.31 -9.73
C TYR A 84 14.15 1.08 -9.92
N THR A 85 14.66 1.11 -11.15
CA THR A 85 15.82 1.89 -11.54
C THR A 85 15.37 3.06 -12.41
N ALA A 86 15.76 4.28 -12.04
CA ALA A 86 15.47 5.45 -12.87
C ALA A 86 16.22 5.35 -14.21
N PRO A 87 15.69 5.90 -15.33
CA PRO A 87 16.28 5.76 -16.67
C PRO A 87 17.63 6.50 -16.87
N GLN A 88 18.22 7.05 -15.81
CA GLN A 88 19.44 7.85 -15.89
C GLN A 88 20.68 6.94 -15.78
N PRO A 89 21.74 7.18 -16.58
CA PRO A 89 22.99 6.44 -16.46
C PRO A 89 23.56 6.52 -15.04
N GLY A 90 23.89 5.37 -14.45
CA GLY A 90 24.41 5.27 -13.08
C GLY A 90 23.35 5.38 -11.97
N ALA A 91 22.05 5.41 -12.31
CA ALA A 91 20.99 5.40 -11.31
C ALA A 91 20.99 4.10 -10.49
N GLN A 92 20.75 4.24 -9.19
CA GLN A 92 20.62 3.14 -8.27
C GLN A 92 19.18 2.59 -8.28
N ALA A 93 19.03 1.28 -8.11
CA ALA A 93 17.73 0.65 -7.95
C ALA A 93 17.19 0.82 -6.52
N TYR A 94 15.90 1.12 -6.42
CA TYR A 94 15.20 1.27 -5.14
C TYR A 94 13.86 0.55 -5.11
N SER A 95 13.53 -0.10 -3.99
CA SER A 95 12.16 -0.60 -3.73
C SER A 95 11.38 0.32 -2.79
N TYR A 96 10.07 0.35 -3.00
CA TYR A 96 9.09 1.04 -2.16
C TYR A 96 8.33 0.05 -1.29
N LYS A 97 7.77 0.53 -0.17
CA LYS A 97 6.82 -0.25 0.62
C LYS A 97 5.43 -0.15 -0.02
N ILE A 98 4.72 -1.27 -0.04
CA ILE A 98 3.36 -1.40 -0.59
C ILE A 98 2.48 -2.20 0.36
N VAL A 99 1.17 -1.97 0.31
CA VAL A 99 0.18 -2.88 0.92
C VAL A 99 -0.16 -3.96 -0.10
N ALA A 100 0.28 -5.18 0.18
CA ALA A 100 0.15 -6.32 -0.71
C ALA A 100 -1.20 -7.05 -0.55
N ALA A 101 -1.76 -7.05 0.67
CA ALA A 101 -3.08 -7.60 0.95
C ALA A 101 -3.78 -6.81 2.06
N VAL A 102 -5.12 -6.71 1.97
CA VAL A 102 -5.98 -6.19 3.03
C VAL A 102 -6.94 -7.30 3.48
N ILE A 103 -7.03 -7.52 4.78
CA ILE A 103 -7.84 -8.60 5.38
C ILE A 103 -8.81 -7.96 6.36
N GLU A 104 -10.09 -7.90 5.99
CA GLU A 104 -11.18 -7.49 6.87
C GLU A 104 -11.93 -8.69 7.45
N PRO A 105 -12.51 -8.59 8.66
CA PRO A 105 -13.25 -9.70 9.28
C PRO A 105 -14.42 -10.22 8.43
N SER A 106 -15.04 -9.34 7.64
CA SER A 106 -16.13 -9.68 6.70
C SER A 106 -15.66 -10.45 5.46
N GLY A 107 -14.35 -10.54 5.23
CA GLY A 107 -13.77 -11.20 4.06
C GLY A 107 -13.96 -10.46 2.74
N SER A 108 -14.50 -9.23 2.75
CA SER A 108 -14.75 -8.44 1.55
C SER A 108 -14.48 -6.94 1.77
N PRO A 109 -14.07 -6.19 0.73
CA PRO A 109 -13.76 -4.76 0.85
C PRO A 109 -14.94 -3.95 1.37
N GLY A 110 -14.73 -3.23 2.48
CA GLY A 110 -15.71 -2.32 3.05
C GLY A 110 -16.92 -3.03 3.68
N GLY A 111 -16.85 -4.33 3.92
CA GLY A 111 -17.82 -5.05 4.73
C GLY A 111 -17.58 -4.71 6.20
N ALA A 112 -18.31 -3.73 6.72
CA ALA A 112 -18.43 -3.47 8.16
C ALA A 112 -19.40 -4.46 8.80
#